data_AF-A0A815BSY2-F1
#
_entry.id   AF-A0A815BSY2-F1
#
_cell.length_a   1.000
_cell.length_b   1.000
_cell.length_c   1.000
_cell.angle_alpha   90.00
_cell.angle_beta   90.00
_cell.angle_gamma   90.00
#
_symmetry.space_group_name_H-M   'P 1'
#
loop_
_entity.id
_entity.type
_entity.pdbx_description
1 polymer ?
#
loop_
_entity_poly.entity_id
_entity_poly.type
_entity_poly.pdbx_seq_one_letter_code
_entity_poly.pdbx_strand_id
1 'polypeptide(L)'
;MIQDGNCFFRAISHQLYRDQEDHVHIRFLTIQYLIQNINDFKCFIGRDDQIVQKYINRMTTTSTCADYIAITTTALALNKNIIIHETGNTSIFIHGSDFIEHQLHVYYDVQKLNYHSIICLDDTLPFLSP
;
A
#
# COMPACT_ATOMS: atom_id res chain seq x y z
N MET A 1 10.91 5.96 15.16
CA MET A 1 9.73 5.39 14.48
C MET A 1 9.85 3.88 14.49
N ILE A 2 8.81 3.19 14.95
CA ILE A 2 8.83 1.75 15.18
C ILE A 2 8.80 1.03 13.82
N GLN A 3 9.81 0.21 13.52
CA GLN A 3 9.81 -0.72 12.38
C GLN A 3 8.90 -1.92 12.68
N ASP A 4 7.61 -1.68 12.87
CA ASP A 4 6.64 -2.74 13.08
C ASP A 4 6.06 -3.24 11.76
N GLY A 5 6.73 -3.08 10.61
CA GLY A 5 6.29 -3.53 9.29
C GLY A 5 4.94 -3.03 8.78
N ASN A 6 4.25 -2.14 9.52
CA ASN A 6 2.97 -1.55 9.14
C ASN A 6 3.12 -0.21 8.40
N CYS A 7 4.36 0.27 8.23
CA CYS A 7 4.65 1.61 7.72
C CYS A 7 3.96 1.92 6.39
N PHE A 8 3.94 0.98 5.44
CA PHE A 8 3.23 1.16 4.17
C PHE A 8 1.73 1.39 4.39
N PHE A 9 1.05 0.48 5.09
CA PHE A 9 -0.39 0.59 5.33
C PHE A 9 -0.76 1.83 6.15
N ARG A 10 0.11 2.25 7.08
CA ARG A 10 -0.05 3.52 7.82
C ARG A 10 0.11 4.74 6.92
N ALA A 11 1.08 4.71 6.00
CA ALA A 11 1.26 5.79 5.04
C ALA A 11 0.03 5.92 4.12
N ILE A 12 -0.55 4.79 3.69
CA ILE A 12 -1.79 4.76 2.90
C ILE A 12 -2.99 5.26 3.72
N SER A 13 -3.16 4.82 4.97
CA SER A 13 -4.19 5.34 5.88
C SER A 13 -4.10 6.86 5.98
N HIS A 14 -2.89 7.39 6.16
CA HIS A 14 -2.70 8.83 6.31
C HIS A 14 -2.94 9.61 5.01
N GLN A 15 -2.70 8.99 3.84
CA GLN A 15 -3.09 9.58 2.56
C GLN A 15 -4.61 9.67 2.41
N LEU A 16 -5.35 8.65 2.84
CA LEU A 16 -6.81 8.58 2.70
C LEU A 16 -7.57 9.38 3.76
N TYR A 17 -7.15 9.28 5.02
CA TYR A 17 -7.94 9.70 6.18
C TYR A 17 -7.24 10.75 7.05
N ARG A 18 -6.00 11.12 6.73
CA ARG A 18 -5.15 12.03 7.52
C ARG A 18 -4.79 11.52 8.92
N ASP A 19 -4.99 10.23 9.17
CA ASP A 19 -4.49 9.51 10.35
C ASP A 19 -3.96 8.12 9.97
N GLN A 20 -3.37 7.40 10.93
CA GLN A 20 -2.77 6.09 10.68
C GLN A 20 -3.63 4.92 11.19
N GLU A 21 -4.82 5.17 11.73
CA GLU A 21 -5.57 4.21 12.56
C GLU A 21 -6.17 3.06 11.73
N ASP A 22 -6.56 3.33 10.49
CA ASP A 22 -7.18 2.34 9.59
C ASP A 22 -6.18 1.41 8.89
N HIS A 23 -4.90 1.42 9.28
CA HIS A 23 -3.86 0.62 8.63
C HIS A 23 -4.15 -0.90 8.66
N VAL A 24 -4.82 -1.41 9.71
CA VAL A 24 -5.21 -2.82 9.82
C VAL A 24 -6.35 -3.13 8.84
N HIS A 25 -7.33 -2.23 8.72
CA HIS A 25 -8.45 -2.39 7.80
C HIS A 25 -7.98 -2.37 6.34
N ILE A 26 -7.07 -1.45 6.00
CA ILE A 26 -6.46 -1.40 4.66
C ILE A 26 -5.72 -2.70 4.36
N ARG A 27 -4.90 -3.21 5.29
CA ARG A 27 -4.24 -4.52 5.13
C ARG A 27 -5.28 -5.62 4.88
N PHE A 28 -6.36 -5.65 5.64
CA PHE A 28 -7.44 -6.62 5.44
C PHE A 28 -8.03 -6.54 4.03
N LEU A 29 -8.38 -5.35 3.55
CA LEU A 29 -8.91 -5.15 2.19
C LEU A 29 -7.92 -5.62 1.12
N THR A 30 -6.63 -5.29 1.27
CA THR A 30 -5.57 -5.77 0.39
C THR A 30 -5.55 -7.29 0.33
N ILE A 31 -5.52 -7.99 1.47
CA ILE A 31 -5.45 -9.46 1.47
C ILE A 31 -6.74 -10.10 0.95
N GLN A 32 -7.91 -9.53 1.27
CA GLN A 32 -9.19 -10.01 0.71
C GLN A 32 -9.19 -9.92 -0.82
N TYR A 33 -8.76 -8.79 -1.38
CA TYR A 33 -8.66 -8.62 -2.82
C TYR A 33 -7.67 -9.62 -3.45
N LEU A 34 -6.51 -9.81 -2.82
CA LEU A 34 -5.52 -10.81 -3.27
C LEU A 34 -6.12 -12.21 -3.35
N ILE A 35 -6.85 -12.64 -2.31
CA ILE A 35 -7.46 -13.98 -2.25
C ILE A 35 -8.50 -14.15 -3.36
N GLN A 36 -9.35 -13.13 -3.55
CA GLN A 36 -10.42 -13.16 -4.57
C GLN A 36 -9.86 -13.22 -5.99
N ASN A 37 -8.68 -12.62 -6.21
CA ASN A 37 -8.04 -12.51 -7.52
C ASN A 37 -6.73 -13.31 -7.61
N ILE A 38 -6.59 -14.37 -6.82
CA ILE A 38 -5.29 -15.03 -6.61
C ILE A 38 -4.65 -15.57 -7.88
N ASN A 39 -5.46 -15.93 -8.88
CA ASN A 39 -5.00 -16.42 -10.17
C ASN A 39 -4.13 -15.39 -10.92
N ASP A 40 -4.42 -14.10 -10.74
CA ASP A 40 -3.67 -13.01 -11.39
C ASP A 40 -2.30 -12.79 -10.75
N PHE A 41 -2.16 -13.16 -9.47
CA PHE A 41 -0.92 -12.97 -8.70
C PHE A 41 -0.07 -14.24 -8.58
N LYS A 42 -0.64 -15.41 -8.84
CA LYS A 42 -0.01 -16.71 -8.61
C LYS A 42 1.35 -16.84 -9.29
N CYS A 43 1.49 -16.34 -10.52
CA CYS A 43 2.76 -16.40 -11.26
C CYS A 43 3.90 -15.58 -10.62
N PHE A 44 3.56 -14.56 -9.83
CA PHE A 44 4.52 -13.71 -9.11
C PHE A 44 4.83 -14.21 -7.69
N ILE A 45 3.91 -14.99 -7.09
CA ILE A 45 4.09 -15.56 -5.74
C ILE A 45 4.82 -16.91 -5.81
N GLY A 46 4.34 -17.82 -6.66
CA GLY A 46 4.82 -19.19 -6.75
C GLY A 46 3.83 -20.13 -7.42
N ARG A 47 4.34 -21.20 -8.04
CA ARG A 47 3.50 -22.13 -8.82
C ARG A 47 2.70 -23.13 -7.98
N ASP A 48 3.13 -23.37 -6.74
CA ASP A 48 2.52 -24.32 -5.80
C ASP A 48 1.54 -23.60 -4.85
N ASP A 49 0.35 -24.17 -4.67
CA ASP A 49 -0.69 -23.66 -3.76
C ASP A 49 -0.20 -23.54 -2.31
N GLN A 50 0.71 -24.41 -1.87
CA GLN A 50 1.31 -24.32 -0.54
C GLN A 50 2.18 -23.06 -0.38
N ILE A 51 2.88 -22.63 -1.43
CA ILE A 51 3.70 -21.41 -1.41
C ILE A 51 2.77 -20.20 -1.37
N VAL A 52 1.70 -20.22 -2.16
CA VAL A 52 0.69 -19.16 -2.18
C VAL A 52 0.03 -19.01 -0.81
N GLN A 53 -0.39 -20.11 -0.18
CA GLN A 53 -1.00 -20.06 1.14
C GLN A 53 -0.02 -19.55 2.21
N LYS A 54 1.25 -19.96 2.16
CA LYS A 54 2.30 -19.43 3.05
C LYS A 54 2.47 -17.92 2.87
N TYR A 55 2.46 -17.43 1.62
CA TYR A 55 2.52 -16.00 1.33
C TYR A 55 1.33 -15.24 1.93
N ILE A 56 0.11 -15.72 1.70
CA ILE A 56 -1.12 -15.11 2.23
C ILE A 56 -1.05 -15.06 3.76
N ASN A 57 -0.74 -16.18 4.42
CA ASN A 57 -0.64 -16.23 5.88
C ASN A 57 0.39 -15.23 6.44
N ARG A 58 1.56 -15.11 5.78
CA ARG A 58 2.60 -14.15 6.14
C ARG A 58 2.09 -12.72 6.02
N MET A 59 1.43 -12.38 4.91
CA MET A 59 0.95 -11.02 4.66
C MET A 59 -0.25 -10.63 5.54
N THR A 60 -1.09 -11.60 5.94
CA THR A 60 -2.16 -11.41 6.94
C THR A 60 -1.59 -11.06 8.32
N THR A 61 -0.41 -11.59 8.66
CA THR A 61 0.23 -11.32 9.96
C THR A 61 0.55 -9.84 10.09
N THR A 62 -0.02 -9.19 11.11
CA THR A 62 0.31 -7.82 11.47
C THR A 62 1.82 -7.71 11.67
N SER A 63 2.38 -6.62 11.16
CA SER A 63 3.82 -6.35 11.18
C SER A 63 4.70 -6.99 10.10
N THR A 64 4.12 -7.66 9.11
CA THR A 64 4.85 -7.97 7.87
C THR A 64 4.94 -6.75 6.97
N CYS A 65 6.15 -6.39 6.53
CA CYS A 65 6.39 -5.33 5.54
C CYS A 65 5.68 -5.62 4.21
N ALA A 66 5.10 -4.58 3.60
CA ALA A 66 4.53 -4.68 2.26
C ALA A 66 5.63 -4.86 1.21
N ASP A 67 5.44 -5.86 0.34
CA ASP A 67 6.23 -6.06 -0.87
C ASP A 67 5.47 -5.55 -2.10
N TYR A 68 6.09 -5.65 -3.28
CA TYR A 68 5.52 -5.14 -4.52
C TYR A 68 4.12 -5.72 -4.83
N ILE A 69 3.90 -7.00 -4.50
CA ILE A 69 2.61 -7.66 -4.69
C ILE A 69 1.57 -7.03 -3.77
N ALA A 70 1.90 -6.86 -2.49
CA ALA A 70 1.01 -6.21 -1.53
C ALA A 70 0.68 -4.77 -1.92
N ILE A 71 1.67 -4.01 -2.41
CA ILE A 71 1.47 -2.62 -2.85
C ILE A 71 0.55 -2.57 -4.08
N THR A 72 0.82 -3.39 -5.10
CA THR A 72 -0.01 -3.48 -6.32
C THR A 72 -1.43 -3.89 -5.99
N THR A 73 -1.59 -4.90 -5.13
CA THR A 73 -2.89 -5.36 -4.66
C THR A 73 -3.62 -4.25 -3.89
N THR A 74 -2.92 -3.45 -3.10
CA THR A 74 -3.51 -2.33 -2.34
C THR A 74 -4.03 -1.25 -3.29
N ALA A 75 -3.28 -0.92 -4.34
CA ALA A 75 -3.70 0.03 -5.37
C ALA A 75 -5.03 -0.41 -6.02
N LEU A 76 -5.11 -1.67 -6.44
CA LEU A 76 -6.31 -2.27 -7.06
C LEU A 76 -7.48 -2.35 -6.07
N ALA A 77 -7.24 -2.84 -4.85
CA ALA A 77 -8.28 -3.02 -3.83
C ALA A 77 -8.96 -1.71 -3.43
N LEU A 78 -8.20 -0.60 -3.43
CA LEU A 78 -8.70 0.71 -3.06
C LEU A 78 -9.19 1.53 -4.26
N ASN A 79 -9.00 1.03 -5.50
CA ASN A 79 -9.19 1.78 -6.73
C ASN A 79 -8.43 3.12 -6.69
N LYS A 80 -7.14 3.07 -6.34
CA LYS A 80 -6.24 4.22 -6.23
C LYS A 80 -4.89 3.93 -6.88
N ASN A 81 -4.34 4.91 -7.58
CA ASN A 81 -2.97 4.92 -8.06
C ASN A 81 -2.01 5.22 -6.91
N ILE A 82 -0.91 4.48 -6.80
CA ILE A 82 0.10 4.69 -5.77
C ILE A 82 1.40 5.15 -6.44
N ILE A 83 1.90 6.30 -5.98
CA ILE A 83 3.14 6.88 -6.47
C ILE A 83 4.17 6.85 -5.34
N ILE A 84 5.25 6.10 -5.56
CA ILE A 84 6.34 5.93 -4.61
C ILE A 84 7.50 6.80 -5.03
N HIS A 85 7.85 7.76 -4.18
CA HIS A 85 8.99 8.65 -4.37
C HIS A 85 10.19 8.16 -3.58
N GLU A 86 11.39 8.37 -4.12
CA GLU A 86 12.65 8.01 -3.49
C GLU A 86 13.73 9.04 -3.88
N THR A 87 14.60 9.40 -2.93
CA THR A 87 15.65 10.40 -3.18
C THR A 87 16.61 9.94 -4.27
N GLY A 88 16.78 10.76 -5.32
CA GLY A 88 17.73 10.51 -6.40
C GLY A 88 17.25 9.51 -7.46
N ASN A 89 16.00 9.03 -7.36
CA ASN A 89 15.43 8.06 -8.27
C ASN A 89 14.11 8.57 -8.89
N THR A 90 13.77 8.04 -10.06
CA THR A 90 12.47 8.29 -10.70
C THR A 90 11.37 7.62 -9.88
N SER A 91 10.28 8.34 -9.62
CA SER A 91 9.14 7.81 -8.88
C SER A 91 8.52 6.61 -9.59
N ILE A 92 8.16 5.60 -8.81
CA ILE A 92 7.48 4.39 -9.29
C ILE A 92 5.97 4.67 -9.30
N PHE A 93 5.32 4.42 -10.43
CA PHE A 93 3.87 4.51 -10.58
C PHE A 93 3.23 3.12 -10.57
N ILE A 94 2.27 2.91 -9.67
CA ILE A 94 1.49 1.68 -9.56
C ILE A 94 0.04 2.00 -9.88
N HIS A 95 -0.46 1.41 -10.97
CA HIS A 95 -1.81 1.61 -11.47
C HIS A 95 -2.83 0.84 -10.62
N GLY A 96 -3.85 1.54 -10.14
CA GLY A 96 -4.99 0.94 -9.46
C GLY A 96 -6.33 1.53 -9.89
N SER A 97 -6.32 2.63 -10.65
CA SER A 97 -7.52 3.35 -11.08
C SER A 97 -7.24 4.09 -12.39
N ASP A 98 -8.21 4.09 -13.29
CA ASP A 98 -8.12 4.84 -14.56
C ASP A 98 -8.25 6.37 -14.38
N PHE A 99 -8.68 6.81 -13.19
CA PHE A 99 -8.81 8.21 -12.82
C PHE A 99 -7.48 8.81 -12.31
N ILE A 100 -7.07 9.93 -12.90
CA ILE A 100 -5.80 10.61 -12.59
C ILE A 100 -5.85 11.23 -11.19
N GLU A 101 -6.99 11.70 -10.73
CA GLU A 101 -7.18 12.30 -9.40
C GLU A 101 -7.08 11.29 -8.25
N HIS A 102 -7.11 9.99 -8.54
CA HIS A 102 -7.06 8.92 -7.56
C HIS A 102 -5.62 8.57 -7.14
N GLN A 103 -4.78 9.57 -6.87
CA GLN A 103 -3.37 9.37 -6.53
C GLN A 103 -3.13 9.42 -5.02
N LEU A 104 -2.36 8.45 -4.54
CA LEU A 104 -1.77 8.44 -3.20
C LEU A 104 -0.25 8.53 -3.35
N HIS A 105 0.36 9.47 -2.63
CA HIS A 105 1.80 9.69 -2.68
C HIS A 105 2.47 9.22 -1.39
N VAL A 106 3.46 8.35 -1.55
CA VAL A 106 4.28 7.84 -0.44
C VAL A 106 5.76 8.04 -0.76
N TYR A 107 6.55 8.26 0.27
CA TYR A 107 8.02 8.32 0.19
C TYR A 107 8.62 7.05 0.76
N TYR A 108 9.55 6.44 0.05
CA TYR A 108 10.34 5.31 0.52
C TYR A 108 11.73 5.79 0.95
N ASP A 109 12.05 5.63 2.24
CA ASP A 109 13.38 5.89 2.79
C ASP A 109 14.19 4.58 2.78
N VAL A 110 15.09 4.46 1.79
CA VAL A 110 15.94 3.27 1.60
C VAL A 110 16.85 3.01 2.80
N GLN A 111 17.32 4.05 3.49
CA GLN A 111 18.25 3.89 4.61
C GLN A 111 17.55 3.26 5.82
N LYS A 112 16.26 3.58 6.00
CA LYS A 112 15.44 3.09 7.11
C LYS A 112 14.51 1.93 6.73
N LEU A 113 14.43 1.59 5.44
CA LEU A 113 13.55 0.58 4.87
C LEU A 113 12.09 0.78 5.28
N ASN A 114 11.59 2.01 5.19
CA ASN A 114 10.23 2.36 5.61
C ASN A 114 9.54 3.36 4.67
N TYR A 115 8.21 3.37 4.75
CA TYR A 115 7.35 4.27 4.00
C TYR A 115 6.83 5.42 4.86
N HIS A 116 6.71 6.59 4.23
CA HIS A 116 6.12 7.80 4.79
C HIS A 116 5.03 8.34 3.87
N SER A 117 4.03 8.99 4.44
CA SER A 117 3.00 9.70 3.69
C SER A 117 3.54 11.06 3.20
N ILE A 118 3.22 11.47 1.97
CA ILE A 118 3.56 12.81 1.45
C ILE A 118 2.27 13.59 1.21
N ILE A 119 2.12 14.76 1.85
CA ILE A 119 0.95 15.62 1.65
C ILE A 119 1.40 16.89 0.92
N CYS A 120 0.61 17.35 -0.05
CA CYS A 120 0.85 18.65 -0.69
C CYS A 120 0.72 19.77 0.35
N LEU A 121 1.60 20.77 0.31
CA LEU A 121 1.54 21.89 1.26
C LEU A 121 0.26 22.73 1.09
N ASP A 122 -0.28 22.77 -0.13
CA ASP A 122 -1.53 23.47 -0.44
C ASP A 122 -2.77 22.67 0.00
N ASP A 123 -2.64 21.36 0.27
CA ASP A 123 -3.69 20.48 0.82
C ASP A 123 -3.86 20.64 2.34
N THR A 124 -3.29 21.69 2.94
CA THR A 124 -3.50 22.03 4.37
C THR A 124 -4.89 22.61 4.66
N LEU A 125 -5.74 22.79 3.65
CA LEU A 125 -7.14 23.13 3.86
C LEU A 125 -7.94 21.86 4.20
N PRO A 126 -8.63 21.84 5.36
CA PRO A 126 -9.47 20.71 5.72
C PRO A 126 -10.60 20.67 4.70
N PHE A 127 -10.70 19.58 3.94
CA PHE A 127 -11.98 19.21 3.34
C PHE A 127 -12.91 18.67 4.45
N LEU A 128 -13.22 19.55 5.40
CA LEU A 128 -14.50 19.68 6.09
C LEU A 128 -15.14 20.87 5.36
N SER A 129 -16.26 20.84 4.65
CA SER A 129 -17.56 20.14 4.75
C SER A 129 -18.45 20.79 3.63
N PRO A 130 -19.71 20.40 3.35
CA PRO A 130 -20.62 19.49 4.06
C PRO A 130 -21.01 18.21 3.31
#